data_AF-A0AAD3DPB7-F1
#
_entry.id   AF-A0AAD3DPB7-F1
#
_cell.length_a   1.000
_cell.length_b   1.000
_cell.length_c   1.000
_cell.angle_alpha   90.00
_cell.angle_beta   90.00
_cell.angle_gamma   90.00
#
_symmetry.space_group_name_H-M   'P 1'
#
loop_
_entity.id
_entity.type
_entity.pdbx_description
1 polymer ?
#
loop_
_entity_poly.entity_id
_entity_poly.type
_entity_poly.pdbx_seq_one_letter_code
_entity_poly.pdbx_strand_id
1 'polypeptide(L)'
;MADGGGFCQASCCESCGSLSFSSEWMQAFGVALCHQCKRGEALISKGNAMTLYCLTEKDLRGLGCLTKENPQKKNWSAMKLYLRAQVEERARRKYGDLEAARQLRHDKAQAKAQGWLAKRARAADGE
;
A
#
# COMPACT_ATOMS: atom_id res chain seq x y z
N MET A 1 48.12 13.18 9.21
CA MET A 1 46.94 13.36 10.06
C MET A 1 46.26 14.66 9.64
N ALA A 2 45.19 14.56 8.86
CA ALA A 2 44.25 15.65 8.60
C ALA A 2 42.88 14.97 8.44
N ASP A 3 42.25 14.75 9.58
CA ASP A 3 40.91 14.21 9.72
C ASP A 3 39.93 15.30 9.28
N GLY A 4 39.61 15.30 7.98
CA GLY A 4 38.73 16.28 7.35
C GLY A 4 37.27 15.90 7.57
N GLY A 5 36.75 16.21 8.75
CA GLY A 5 35.31 16.17 9.03
C GLY A 5 34.55 17.10 8.10
N GLY A 6 33.60 16.52 7.35
CA GLY A 6 32.69 17.23 6.44
C GLY A 6 31.46 16.38 6.17
N PHE A 7 30.60 16.23 7.18
CA PHE A 7 29.33 15.52 7.13
C PHE A 7 28.36 16.26 6.18
N CYS A 8 28.36 15.92 4.90
CA CYS A 8 27.26 16.25 4.00
C CYS A 8 26.45 14.99 3.70
N GLN A 9 25.75 14.49 4.72
CA GLN A 9 24.66 13.51 4.59
C GLN A 9 23.43 14.17 3.96
N ALA A 10 23.64 14.91 2.87
CA ALA A 10 22.61 15.62 2.14
C ALA A 10 21.71 14.56 1.50
N SER A 11 20.55 14.39 2.13
CA SER A 11 19.43 13.55 1.71
C SER A 11 19.02 13.95 0.29
N CYS A 12 19.67 13.35 -0.71
CA CYS A 12 19.30 13.50 -2.10
C CYS A 12 18.13 12.57 -2.41
N CYS A 13 17.48 12.82 -3.54
CA CYS A 13 16.48 11.91 -4.06
C CYS A 13 17.12 10.54 -4.34
N GLU A 14 16.64 9.48 -3.70
CA GLU A 14 17.18 8.12 -3.87
C GLU A 14 17.01 7.59 -5.30
N SER A 15 16.05 8.13 -6.05
CA SER A 15 15.76 7.71 -7.43
C SER A 15 16.60 8.43 -8.49
N CYS A 16 16.99 9.70 -8.28
CA CYS A 16 17.66 10.50 -9.32
C CYS A 16 18.84 11.35 -8.84
N GLY A 17 19.18 11.32 -7.55
CA GLY A 17 20.28 12.08 -6.97
C GLY A 17 20.04 13.59 -6.82
N SER A 18 18.85 14.10 -7.15
CA SER A 18 18.51 15.52 -6.96
C SER A 18 18.70 15.95 -5.50
N LEU A 19 19.25 17.15 -5.27
CA LEU A 19 19.43 17.73 -3.93
C LEU A 19 18.11 18.13 -3.24
N SER A 20 16.96 17.93 -3.90
CA SER A 20 15.63 18.19 -3.36
C SER A 20 14.90 16.90 -3.07
N PHE A 21 14.26 16.81 -1.90
CA PHE A 21 13.41 15.69 -1.50
C PHE A 21 12.22 16.17 -0.66
N SER A 22 11.19 15.33 -0.54
CA SER A 22 10.00 15.60 0.25
C SER A 22 10.16 15.05 1.66
N SER A 23 10.27 15.95 2.66
CA SER A 23 10.32 15.56 4.07
C SER A 23 9.07 14.83 4.55
N GLU A 24 7.89 15.14 3.98
CA GLU A 24 6.62 14.43 4.23
C GLU A 24 6.75 12.95 3.85
N TRP A 25 7.33 12.65 2.68
CA TRP A 25 7.53 11.27 2.20
C TRP A 25 8.60 10.53 2.98
N MET A 26 9.67 11.22 3.36
CA MET A 26 10.71 10.64 4.20
C MET A 26 10.16 10.25 5.58
N GLN A 27 9.37 11.12 6.22
CA GLN A 27 8.75 10.79 7.50
C GLN A 27 7.65 9.72 7.38
N ALA A 28 6.84 9.81 6.32
CA ALA A 28 5.71 8.91 6.15
C ALA A 28 6.14 7.51 5.73
N PHE A 29 7.13 7.36 4.85
CA PHE A 29 7.50 6.09 4.22
C PHE A 29 8.96 5.70 4.42
N GLY A 30 9.81 6.61 4.92
CA GLY A 30 11.25 6.36 5.00
C GLY A 30 11.97 6.50 3.66
N VAL A 31 11.36 7.17 2.66
CA VAL A 31 11.98 7.35 1.32
C VAL A 31 12.21 8.83 1.01
N ALA A 32 13.40 9.17 0.55
CA ALA A 32 13.78 10.50 0.11
C ALA A 32 13.53 10.64 -1.39
N LEU A 33 12.38 11.20 -1.79
CA LEU A 33 12.04 11.40 -3.19
C LEU A 33 11.78 12.88 -3.51
N CYS A 34 12.31 13.36 -4.63
CA CYS A 34 12.00 14.68 -5.17
C CYS A 34 10.55 14.74 -5.68
N HIS A 35 10.06 15.95 -5.96
CA HIS A 35 8.70 16.15 -6.47
C HIS A 35 8.42 15.44 -7.81
N GLN A 36 9.45 15.21 -8.63
CA GLN A 36 9.28 14.52 -9.90
C GLN A 36 9.19 13.00 -9.70
N CYS A 37 10.16 12.41 -9.00
CA CYS A 37 10.21 10.98 -8.75
C CYS A 37 9.00 10.48 -7.94
N LYS A 38 8.57 11.22 -6.91
CA LYS A 38 7.42 10.81 -6.11
C LYS A 38 6.10 10.75 -6.88
N ARG A 39 5.99 11.40 -8.06
CA ARG A 39 4.80 11.28 -8.92
C ARG A 39 4.74 9.94 -9.66
N GLY A 40 5.87 9.25 -9.83
CA GLY A 40 5.90 7.90 -10.39
C GLY A 40 5.47 6.82 -9.39
N GLU A 41 5.43 7.17 -8.10
CA GLU A 41 5.05 6.24 -7.04
C GLU A 41 3.54 6.15 -6.87
N ALA A 42 3.03 4.92 -6.72
CA ALA A 42 1.62 4.67 -6.52
C ALA A 42 1.27 4.64 -5.02
N LEU A 43 0.30 5.46 -4.62
CA LEU A 43 -0.32 5.40 -3.30
C LEU A 43 -1.65 4.66 -3.36
N ILE A 44 -1.89 3.76 -2.41
CA ILE A 44 -3.13 2.98 -2.32
C ILE A 44 -3.80 3.16 -0.95
N SER A 45 -5.13 3.12 -0.94
CA SER A 45 -5.89 3.22 0.31
C SER A 45 -5.72 1.97 1.18
N LYS A 46 -5.96 2.11 2.49
CA LYS A 46 -6.04 0.97 3.42
C LYS A 46 -6.93 -0.16 2.89
N GLY A 47 -8.13 0.17 2.41
CA GLY A 47 -9.08 -0.80 1.88
C GLY A 47 -8.56 -1.50 0.63
N ASN A 48 -7.91 -0.75 -0.27
CA ASN A 48 -7.29 -1.33 -1.47
C ASN A 48 -6.12 -2.24 -1.10
N ALA A 49 -5.27 -1.86 -0.13
CA ALA A 49 -4.18 -2.71 0.34
C ALA A 49 -4.71 -4.05 0.90
N MET A 50 -5.78 -4.02 1.71
CA MET A 50 -6.39 -5.22 2.27
C MET A 50 -7.04 -6.10 1.18
N THR A 51 -7.82 -5.50 0.29
CA THR A 51 -8.53 -6.22 -0.77
C THR A 51 -7.58 -6.74 -1.85
N LEU A 52 -6.66 -5.91 -2.33
CA LEU A 52 -5.73 -6.24 -3.42
C LEU A 52 -4.48 -7.00 -2.98
N TYR A 53 -4.20 -7.15 -1.69
CA TYR A 53 -3.07 -7.98 -1.27
C TYR A 53 -3.46 -9.02 -0.24
N CYS A 54 -4.78 -9.22 -0.02
CA CYS A 54 -5.33 -10.10 1.01
C CYS A 54 -4.77 -9.81 2.42
N LEU A 55 -4.24 -8.61 2.65
CA LEU A 55 -3.67 -8.21 3.92
C LEU A 55 -4.77 -7.86 4.91
N THR A 56 -4.48 -8.03 6.19
CA THR A 56 -5.34 -7.56 7.28
C THR A 56 -4.87 -6.21 7.77
N GLU A 57 -5.69 -5.53 8.59
CA GLU A 57 -5.25 -4.31 9.25
C GLU A 57 -3.99 -4.53 10.10
N LYS A 58 -3.86 -5.68 10.78
CA LYS A 58 -2.69 -6.02 11.58
C LYS A 58 -1.42 -6.10 10.72
N ASP A 59 -1.53 -6.63 9.50
CA ASP A 59 -0.41 -6.69 8.55
C ASP A 59 0.01 -5.30 8.04
N LEU A 60 -0.91 -4.33 8.04
CA LEU A 60 -0.58 -2.95 7.65
C LEU A 60 0.01 -2.13 8.80
N ARG A 61 -0.06 -2.62 10.05
CA ARG A 61 0.56 -1.94 11.18
C ARG A 61 2.08 -1.94 11.01
N GLY A 62 2.67 -0.79 11.31
CA GLY A 62 4.10 -0.54 11.14
C GLY A 62 4.53 -0.22 9.70
N LEU A 63 3.61 -0.22 8.71
CA LEU A 63 3.90 0.40 7.43
C LEU A 63 3.70 1.91 7.52
N GLY A 64 4.56 2.62 6.81
CA GLY A 64 4.46 4.05 6.63
C GLY A 64 3.17 4.46 5.92
N CYS A 65 2.56 5.58 6.33
CA CYS A 65 1.32 6.07 5.69
C CYS A 65 1.20 7.59 5.70
N LEU A 66 0.62 8.13 4.64
CA LEU A 66 0.16 9.51 4.57
C LEU A 66 -1.30 9.58 5.02
N THR A 67 -1.61 10.53 5.89
CA THR A 67 -2.97 10.80 6.33
C THR A 67 -3.49 12.03 5.60
N LYS A 68 -4.61 11.89 4.89
CA LYS A 68 -5.29 12.98 4.19
C LYS A 68 -6.74 13.08 4.65
N GLU A 69 -7.36 14.24 4.48
CA GLU A 69 -8.79 14.40 4.75
C GLU A 69 -9.60 13.40 3.92
N ASN A 70 -10.70 12.91 4.51
CA ASN A 70 -11.52 11.93 3.83
C ASN A 70 -12.26 12.62 2.67
N PRO A 71 -12.07 12.17 1.41
CA PRO A 71 -12.63 12.85 0.24
C PRO A 71 -14.16 12.84 0.19
N GLN A 72 -14.83 11.96 0.92
CA GLN A 72 -16.29 11.89 0.95
C GLN A 72 -16.90 12.86 1.97
N LYS A 73 -16.33 12.91 3.18
CA LYS A 73 -16.82 13.75 4.28
C LYS A 73 -15.66 14.14 5.19
N LYS A 74 -15.41 15.44 5.36
CA LYS A 74 -14.32 15.96 6.22
C LYS A 74 -14.43 15.51 7.69
N ASN A 75 -15.64 15.27 8.19
CA ASN A 75 -15.88 14.81 9.57
C ASN A 75 -15.67 13.30 9.79
N TRP A 76 -15.35 12.54 8.75
CA TRP A 76 -15.05 11.11 8.90
C TRP A 76 -13.59 10.87 9.26
N SER A 77 -13.27 9.63 9.65
CA SER A 77 -11.89 9.24 9.90
C SER A 77 -11.02 9.52 8.66
N ALA A 78 -9.87 10.14 8.91
CA ALA A 78 -8.93 10.52 7.87
C ALA A 78 -8.47 9.32 7.04
N MET A 79 -8.28 9.53 5.74
CA MET A 79 -7.88 8.50 4.79
C MET A 79 -6.38 8.21 4.94
N LYS A 80 -6.04 6.93 5.11
CA LYS A 80 -4.65 6.47 5.11
C LYS A 80 -4.25 5.96 3.73
N LEU A 81 -3.19 6.54 3.20
CA LEU A 81 -2.55 6.18 1.95
C LEU A 81 -1.21 5.49 2.22
N TYR A 82 -1.01 4.32 1.64
CA TYR A 82 0.20 3.52 1.77
C TYR A 82 0.95 3.51 0.44
N LEU A 83 2.28 3.45 0.50
CA LEU A 83 3.11 3.27 -0.68
C LEU A 83 2.94 1.84 -1.21
N ARG A 84 2.50 1.71 -2.47
CA ARG A 84 2.18 0.40 -3.08
C ARG A 84 3.35 -0.57 -3.00
N ALA A 85 4.57 -0.11 -3.27
CA ALA A 85 5.77 -0.95 -3.19
C ALA A 85 5.99 -1.57 -1.79
N GLN A 86 5.72 -0.81 -0.71
CA GLN A 86 5.83 -1.33 0.66
C GLN A 86 4.74 -2.34 0.99
N VAL A 87 3.53 -2.15 0.44
CA VAL A 87 2.42 -3.10 0.58
C VAL A 87 2.72 -4.38 -0.18
N GLU A 88 3.27 -4.28 -1.40
CA GLU A 88 3.72 -5.42 -2.20
C GLU A 88 4.79 -6.22 -1.45
N GLU A 89 5.79 -5.54 -0.89
CA GLU A 89 6.82 -6.19 -0.08
C GLU A 89 6.25 -6.87 1.17
N ARG A 90 5.29 -6.24 1.86
CA ARG A 90 4.60 -6.86 2.99
C ARG A 90 3.83 -8.11 2.57
N ALA A 91 3.18 -8.08 1.42
CA ALA A 91 2.46 -9.22 0.87
C ALA A 91 3.40 -10.37 0.49
N ARG A 92 4.53 -10.07 -0.17
CA ARG A 92 5.59 -11.04 -0.47
C ARG A 92 6.10 -11.72 0.80
N ARG A 93 6.39 -10.95 1.85
CA ARG A 93 6.84 -11.51 3.13
C ARG A 93 5.82 -12.45 3.78
N LYS A 94 4.52 -12.18 3.61
CA LYS A 94 3.45 -12.98 4.19
C LYS A 94 3.13 -14.24 3.39
N TYR A 95 3.15 -14.15 2.07
CA TYR A 95 2.66 -15.21 1.17
C TYR A 95 3.78 -15.87 0.33
N GLY A 96 5.03 -15.46 0.52
CA GLY A 96 6.18 -15.87 -0.31
C GLY A 96 6.29 -15.05 -1.60
N ASP A 97 5.19 -14.88 -2.32
CA ASP A 97 5.14 -14.11 -3.57
C ASP A 97 3.81 -13.37 -3.78
N LEU A 98 3.80 -12.38 -4.69
CA LEU A 98 2.60 -11.64 -5.07
C LEU A 98 1.57 -12.51 -5.80
N GLU A 99 2.00 -13.55 -6.52
CA GLU A 99 1.09 -14.46 -7.21
C GLU A 99 0.25 -15.28 -6.23
N ALA A 100 0.83 -15.71 -5.11
CA ALA A 100 0.08 -16.36 -4.05
C ALA A 100 -1.05 -15.46 -3.50
N ALA A 101 -0.78 -14.15 -3.34
CA ALA A 101 -1.80 -13.19 -2.93
C ALA A 101 -2.85 -12.91 -4.04
N ARG A 102 -2.49 -13.02 -5.32
CA ARG A 102 -3.42 -12.94 -6.46
C ARG A 102 -4.32 -14.15 -6.53
N GLN A 103 -3.74 -15.34 -6.45
CA GLN A 103 -4.47 -16.61 -6.45
C GLN A 103 -5.47 -16.66 -5.30
N LEU A 104 -5.05 -16.32 -4.07
CA LEU A 104 -5.94 -16.27 -2.91
C LEU A 104 -7.15 -15.34 -3.11
N ARG A 105 -6.95 -14.19 -3.78
CA ARG A 105 -8.07 -13.29 -4.12
C ARG A 105 -9.00 -13.89 -5.16
N HIS A 106 -8.43 -14.53 -6.17
CA HIS A 106 -9.18 -15.21 -7.22
C HIS A 106 -10.03 -16.34 -6.63
N ASP A 107 -9.47 -17.21 -5.80
CA ASP A 107 -10.20 -18.31 -5.15
C ASP A 107 -11.35 -17.80 -4.28
N LYS A 108 -11.13 -16.71 -3.51
CA LYS A 108 -12.20 -16.08 -2.72
C LYS A 108 -13.32 -15.50 -3.60
N ALA A 109 -12.96 -14.90 -4.74
CA ALA A 109 -13.94 -14.37 -5.68
C ALA A 109 -14.76 -15.50 -6.32
N GLN A 110 -14.11 -16.60 -6.71
CA GLN A 110 -14.77 -17.78 -7.26
C GLN A 110 -15.70 -18.44 -6.24
N ALA A 111 -15.25 -18.66 -5.01
CA ALA A 111 -16.08 -19.22 -3.94
C ALA A 111 -17.31 -18.35 -3.66
N LYS A 112 -17.15 -17.02 -3.67
CA LYS A 112 -18.28 -16.08 -3.50
C LYS A 112 -19.27 -16.17 -4.66
N ALA A 113 -18.78 -16.27 -5.90
CA ALA A 113 -19.61 -16.42 -7.08
C ALA A 113 -20.39 -17.75 -7.05
N GLN A 114 -19.72 -18.86 -6.73
CA GLN A 114 -20.33 -20.18 -6.57
C GLN A 114 -21.42 -20.16 -5.48
N GLY A 115 -21.14 -19.55 -4.33
CA GLY A 115 -22.13 -19.40 -3.26
C GLY A 115 -23.35 -18.57 -3.69
N TRP A 116 -23.18 -17.55 -4.54
CA TRP A 116 -24.28 -16.80 -5.14
C TRP A 116 -25.12 -17.65 -6.09
N LEU A 117 -24.48 -18.42 -6.98
CA LEU A 117 -25.16 -19.33 -7.89
C LEU A 117 -25.96 -20.40 -7.14
N ALA A 118 -25.36 -21.01 -6.11
CA ALA A 118 -26.03 -22.02 -5.29
C ALA A 118 -27.26 -21.47 -4.55
N LYS A 119 -27.18 -20.24 -4.02
CA LYS A 119 -28.32 -19.57 -3.40
C LYS A 119 -29.46 -19.31 -4.39
N ARG A 120 -29.12 -18.90 -5.62
CA ARG A 120 -30.10 -18.66 -6.68
C ARG A 120 -30.79 -19.95 -7.12
N ALA A 121 -30.05 -21.05 -7.26
CA ALA A 121 -30.62 -22.36 -7.58
C ALA A 121 -31.64 -22.79 -6.52
N ARG A 122 -31.27 -22.75 -5.24
CA ARG A 122 -32.18 -23.10 -4.12
C ARG A 122 -33.46 -22.25 -4.07
N ALA A 123 -33.41 -21.00 -4.51
CA ALA A 123 -34.58 -20.14 -4.57
C ALA A 123 -35.53 -20.50 -5.73
N ALA A 124 -35.02 -21.14 -6.80
CA ALA A 124 -35.81 -21.58 -7.94
C ALA A 124 -36.45 -22.97 -7.71
N ASP A 125 -35.82 -23.84 -6.92
CA ASP A 125 -36.34 -25.17 -6.58
C ASP A 125 -37.41 -25.16 -5.47
N GLY A 126 -37.60 -24.02 -4.80
CA GLY A 126 -38.52 -23.84 -3.67
C GLY A 126 -39.87 -23.22 -4.03
N GLU A 127 -40.23 -23.18 -5.32
CA GLU A 127 -41.48 -22.62 -5.86
C GLU A 127 -42.34 -23.70 -6.53
#